data_AF-A0A8T9MSN0-F1
#
_entry.id   AF-A0A8T9MSN0-F1
#
_cell.length_a   1.000
_cell.length_b   1.000
_cell.length_c   1.000
_cell.angle_alpha   90.00
_cell.angle_beta   90.00
_cell.angle_gamma   90.00
#
_symmetry.space_group_name_H-M   'P 1'
#
loop_
_entity.id
_entity.type
_entity.pdbx_description
1 polymer ?
#
loop_
_entity_poly.entity_id
_entity_poly.type
_entity_poly.pdbx_seq_one_letter_code
_entity_poly.pdbx_strand_id
1 'polypeptide(L)'
;MKYAIQKITASLAGICLLLPALAQAQRPVSEAEVHAYRQTMSAAGQALARGDAASAFPQVLAMAQKGFAEAQYIVATLYHDGEGTPANPEQARHWYRAAAQSGNRAVAQLAQEALAQLQ
;
A
#
# COMPACT_ATOMS: atom_id res chain seq x y z
N MET A 1 -34.62 20.08 25.08
CA MET A 1 -35.52 18.98 24.66
C MET A 1 -35.15 18.63 23.22
N LYS A 2 -34.17 17.77 22.91
CA LYS A 2 -34.16 16.30 23.02
C LYS A 2 -35.51 15.67 22.59
N TYR A 3 -35.47 14.95 21.47
CA TYR A 3 -36.47 14.03 20.90
C TYR A 3 -37.65 14.59 20.10
N ALA A 4 -37.43 14.76 18.80
CA ALA A 4 -38.43 14.50 17.75
C ALA A 4 -37.77 13.76 16.57
N ILE A 5 -37.07 12.67 16.90
CA ILE A 5 -36.75 11.62 15.92
C ILE A 5 -38.02 10.77 15.80
N GLN A 6 -38.29 10.25 14.61
CA GLN A 6 -39.43 9.41 14.20
C GLN A 6 -40.65 10.20 13.72
N LYS A 7 -40.72 10.49 12.42
CA LYS A 7 -41.95 10.39 11.60
C LYS A 7 -41.80 10.81 10.11
N ILE A 8 -40.64 10.64 9.48
CA ILE A 8 -40.57 10.69 8.01
C ILE A 8 -39.63 9.58 7.50
N THR A 9 -40.00 8.35 7.81
CA THR A 9 -39.59 7.17 7.04
C THR A 9 -40.73 6.83 6.09
N ALA A 10 -40.39 6.65 4.81
CA ALA A 10 -41.16 6.05 3.71
C ALA A 10 -41.99 6.97 2.80
N SER A 11 -41.37 7.37 1.68
CA SER A 11 -41.90 7.41 0.29
C SER A 11 -41.17 8.51 -0.49
N LEU A 12 -40.67 8.36 -1.71
CA LEU A 12 -40.63 7.26 -2.67
C LEU A 12 -39.56 7.72 -3.70
N ALA A 13 -38.65 6.81 -4.08
CA ALA A 13 -37.82 6.81 -5.29
C ALA A 13 -37.54 8.15 -6.01
N GLY A 14 -36.29 8.66 -5.96
CA GLY A 14 -35.88 9.68 -6.93
C GLY A 14 -34.67 10.55 -6.64
N ILE A 15 -33.95 10.36 -5.54
CA ILE A 15 -32.72 11.15 -5.29
C ILE A 15 -31.57 10.17 -5.08
N CYS A 16 -30.92 9.86 -6.21
CA CYS A 16 -29.58 9.33 -6.34
C CYS A 16 -29.02 8.59 -5.11
N LEU A 17 -29.07 7.25 -5.18
CA LEU A 17 -28.02 6.40 -4.61
C LEU A 17 -26.69 6.68 -5.34
N LEU A 18 -26.17 7.90 -5.23
CA LEU A 18 -24.76 8.19 -5.42
C LEU A 18 -24.17 8.16 -4.02
N LEU A 19 -23.94 6.94 -3.53
CA LEU A 19 -22.74 6.72 -2.74
C LEU A 19 -21.62 7.31 -3.62
N PRO A 20 -20.99 8.46 -3.28
CA PRO A 20 -19.70 8.68 -3.88
C PRO A 20 -18.91 7.47 -3.40
N ALA A 21 -18.41 6.72 -4.38
CA ALA A 21 -17.44 5.67 -4.21
C ALA A 21 -16.62 5.96 -2.96
N LEU A 22 -16.51 4.98 -2.07
CA LEU A 22 -15.50 4.94 -1.03
C LEU A 22 -14.18 5.25 -1.72
N ALA A 23 -13.85 6.54 -1.84
CA ALA A 23 -12.53 7.03 -2.03
C ALA A 23 -11.79 6.29 -0.95
N GLN A 24 -10.90 5.39 -1.36
CA GLN A 24 -10.00 4.70 -0.47
C GLN A 24 -9.13 5.81 0.11
N ALA A 25 -9.68 6.50 1.11
CA ALA A 25 -9.01 7.49 1.90
C ALA A 25 -8.08 6.66 2.75
N GLN A 26 -6.90 6.37 2.17
CA GLN A 26 -5.75 5.91 2.90
C GLN A 26 -5.68 6.81 4.12
N ARG A 27 -5.92 6.22 5.31
CA ARG A 27 -5.95 7.00 6.54
C ARG A 27 -4.59 7.69 6.61
N PRO A 28 -4.55 8.99 6.94
CA PRO A 28 -3.28 9.69 7.05
C PRO A 28 -2.38 8.90 7.99
N VAL A 29 -1.21 8.48 7.50
CA VAL A 29 -0.25 7.68 8.25
C VAL A 29 0.10 8.43 9.53
N SER A 30 -0.07 7.79 10.68
CA SER A 30 0.21 8.43 11.98
C SER A 30 1.71 8.56 12.23
N GLU A 31 2.14 9.53 13.05
CA GLU A 31 3.56 9.73 13.38
C GLU A 31 4.20 8.46 13.98
N ALA A 32 3.44 7.71 14.78
CA ALA A 32 3.86 6.43 15.34
C ALA A 32 4.17 5.40 14.23
N GLU A 33 3.38 5.38 13.16
CA GLU A 33 3.60 4.49 12.03
C GLU A 33 4.79 4.91 11.18
N VAL A 34 5.03 6.21 11.02
CA VAL A 34 6.24 6.72 10.35
C VAL A 34 7.48 6.36 11.16
N HIS A 35 7.42 6.44 12.49
CA HIS A 35 8.52 6.02 13.35
C HIS A 35 8.77 4.51 13.25
N ALA A 36 7.70 3.70 13.32
CA ALA A 36 7.78 2.26 13.13
C ALA A 36 8.36 1.92 11.75
N TYR A 37 7.92 2.59 10.68
CA TYR A 37 8.46 2.44 9.33
C TYR A 37 9.97 2.65 9.28
N ARG A 38 10.50 3.74 9.85
CA ARG A 38 11.94 3.99 9.83
C ARG A 38 12.73 2.90 10.57
N GLN A 39 12.19 2.40 11.69
CA GLN A 39 12.83 1.32 12.44
C GLN A 39 12.80 0.00 11.67
N THR A 40 11.64 -0.38 11.13
CA THR A 40 11.46 -1.64 10.39
C THR A 40 12.24 -1.63 9.09
N MET A 41 12.24 -0.52 8.34
CA MET A 41 13.00 -0.42 7.09
C MET A 41 14.51 -0.41 7.31
N SER A 42 15.00 0.17 8.41
CA SER A 42 16.42 0.06 8.77
C SER A 42 16.81 -1.40 9.07
N ALA A 43 16.00 -2.10 9.86
CA ALA A 43 16.23 -3.51 10.17
C ALA A 43 16.10 -4.41 8.94
N ALA A 44 15.07 -4.19 8.12
CA ALA A 44 14.84 -4.90 6.87
C ALA A 44 15.97 -4.65 5.86
N GLY A 45 16.44 -3.42 5.72
CA GLY A 45 17.59 -3.09 4.88
C GLY A 45 18.86 -3.83 5.31
N GLN A 46 19.11 -3.94 6.62
CA GLN A 46 20.24 -4.74 7.13
C GLN A 46 20.05 -6.24 6.88
N ALA A 47 18.83 -6.77 6.99
CA ALA A 47 18.54 -8.17 6.71
C ALA A 47 18.72 -8.49 5.21
N LEU A 48 18.22 -7.62 4.32
CA LEU A 48 18.43 -7.71 2.87
C LEU A 48 19.92 -7.63 2.52
N ALA A 49 20.68 -6.73 3.15
CA ALA A 49 22.13 -6.63 2.95
C ALA A 49 22.90 -7.90 3.39
N ARG A 50 22.35 -8.68 4.31
CA ARG A 50 22.89 -9.98 4.74
C ARG A 50 22.40 -11.15 3.86
N GLY A 51 21.56 -10.90 2.87
CA GLY A 51 20.91 -11.92 2.05
C GLY A 51 19.75 -12.64 2.74
N ASP A 52 19.29 -12.16 3.89
CA ASP A 52 18.16 -12.72 4.63
C ASP A 52 16.85 -11.98 4.29
N ALA A 53 16.46 -12.07 3.03
CA ALA A 53 15.22 -11.46 2.56
C ALA A 53 13.97 -12.13 3.17
N ALA A 54 14.06 -13.40 3.57
CA ALA A 54 12.93 -14.15 4.13
C ALA A 54 12.44 -13.55 5.46
N SER A 55 13.36 -13.11 6.33
CA SER A 55 12.98 -12.45 7.59
C SER A 55 12.53 -11.00 7.41
N ALA A 56 13.03 -10.33 6.37
CA ALA A 56 12.68 -8.94 6.04
C ALA A 56 11.29 -8.84 5.39
N PHE A 57 10.99 -9.74 4.46
CA PHE A 57 9.79 -9.73 3.61
C PHE A 57 8.49 -9.44 4.38
N PRO A 58 8.12 -10.17 5.46
CA PRO A 58 6.85 -9.93 6.14
C PRO A 58 6.73 -8.53 6.75
N GLN A 59 7.85 -7.97 7.22
CA GLN A 59 7.88 -6.65 7.83
C GLN A 59 7.73 -5.55 6.77
N VAL A 60 8.42 -5.70 5.63
CA VAL A 60 8.30 -4.77 4.51
C VAL A 60 6.90 -4.86 3.90
N LEU A 61 6.32 -6.06 3.77
CA LEU A 61 4.95 -6.26 3.30
C LEU A 61 3.93 -5.54 4.19
N ALA A 62 4.09 -5.63 5.51
CA ALA A 62 3.22 -4.90 6.45
C ALA A 62 3.30 -3.37 6.24
N MET A 63 4.49 -2.84 5.93
CA MET A 63 4.65 -1.41 5.59
C MET A 63 4.08 -1.08 4.21
N ALA A 64 4.25 -1.94 3.21
CA ALA A 64 3.66 -1.75 1.87
C ALA A 64 2.13 -1.67 1.93
N GLN A 65 1.50 -2.51 2.75
CA GLN A 65 0.05 -2.50 3.01
C GLN A 65 -0.44 -1.21 3.69
N LYS A 66 0.42 -0.56 4.48
CA LYS A 66 0.13 0.76 5.09
C LYS A 66 0.24 1.92 4.10
N GLY A 67 0.65 1.68 2.86
CA GLY A 67 0.74 2.70 1.83
C GLY A 67 2.10 3.37 1.70
N PHE A 68 3.14 2.85 2.37
CA PHE A 68 4.49 3.37 2.22
C PHE A 68 5.04 3.00 0.84
N ALA A 69 5.15 3.99 -0.05
CA ALA A 69 5.54 3.81 -1.46
C ALA A 69 6.86 3.05 -1.63
N GLU A 70 7.86 3.38 -0.81
CA GLU A 70 9.18 2.76 -0.87
C GLU A 70 9.13 1.29 -0.42
N ALA A 71 8.31 0.95 0.59
CA ALA A 71 8.05 -0.46 0.94
C ALA A 71 7.28 -1.21 -0.15
N GLN A 72 6.33 -0.56 -0.83
CA GLN A 72 5.62 -1.15 -1.97
C GLN A 72 6.58 -1.49 -3.11
N TYR A 73 7.51 -0.59 -3.43
CA TYR A 73 8.56 -0.85 -4.43
C TYR A 73 9.45 -2.02 -4.01
N ILE A 74 9.92 -2.05 -2.77
CA ILE A 74 10.80 -3.14 -2.28
C ILE A 74 10.08 -4.49 -2.32
N VAL A 75 8.83 -4.58 -1.84
CA VAL A 75 8.05 -5.82 -1.91
C VAL A 75 7.83 -6.27 -3.35
N ALA A 76 7.62 -5.33 -4.27
CA ALA A 76 7.51 -5.65 -5.68
C ALA A 76 8.80 -6.29 -6.22
N THR A 77 9.97 -5.75 -5.86
CA THR A 77 11.28 -6.32 -6.21
C THR A 77 11.48 -7.70 -5.58
N LEU A 78 11.14 -7.89 -4.31
CA LEU A 78 11.24 -9.20 -3.66
C LEU A 78 10.36 -10.26 -4.34
N TYR A 79 9.17 -9.88 -4.79
CA TYR A 79 8.33 -10.75 -5.61
C TYR A 79 8.86 -10.97 -7.02
N HIS A 80 9.54 -9.99 -7.61
CA HIS A 80 10.14 -10.13 -8.94
C HIS A 80 11.31 -11.12 -8.91
N ASP A 81 12.22 -10.94 -7.97
CA ASP A 81 13.47 -11.69 -7.87
C ASP A 81 13.28 -13.04 -7.16
N GLY A 82 12.17 -13.20 -6.42
CA GLY A 82 11.93 -14.39 -5.61
C GLY A 82 12.80 -14.42 -4.35
N GLU A 83 13.14 -13.25 -3.81
CA GLU A 83 13.97 -13.10 -2.62
C GLU A 83 13.10 -13.10 -1.36
N GLY A 84 13.27 -14.13 -0.52
CA GLY A 84 12.50 -14.28 0.73
C GLY A 84 11.03 -14.69 0.54
N THR A 85 10.57 -14.78 -0.71
CA THR A 85 9.26 -15.26 -1.13
C THR A 85 9.41 -15.95 -2.49
N PRO A 86 8.56 -16.91 -2.87
CA PRO A 86 8.56 -17.39 -4.26
C PRO A 86 8.33 -16.25 -5.24
N ALA A 87 9.07 -16.28 -6.37
CA ALA A 87 8.90 -15.31 -7.44
C ALA A 87 7.45 -15.31 -7.94
N ASN A 88 6.86 -14.12 -8.00
CA ASN A 88 5.49 -13.90 -8.44
C ASN A 88 5.40 -12.60 -9.24
N PRO A 89 5.56 -12.65 -10.58
CA PRO A 89 5.54 -11.45 -11.41
C PRO A 89 4.18 -10.73 -11.42
N GLU A 90 3.08 -11.42 -11.12
CA GLU A 90 1.77 -10.76 -10.99
C GLU A 90 1.71 -9.87 -9.75
N GLN A 91 2.19 -10.39 -8.61
CA GLN A 91 2.30 -9.61 -7.38
C GLN A 91 3.31 -8.47 -7.53
N ALA A 92 4.46 -8.72 -8.17
CA ALA A 92 5.43 -7.67 -8.47
C ALA A 92 4.79 -6.51 -9.25
N ARG A 93 4.06 -6.80 -10.34
CA ARG A 93 3.34 -5.77 -11.11
C ARG A 93 2.28 -5.05 -10.29
N HIS A 94 1.55 -5.76 -9.43
CA HIS A 94 0.55 -5.15 -8.54
C HIS A 94 1.20 -4.11 -7.62
N TRP A 95 2.27 -4.48 -6.93
CA TRP A 95 2.95 -3.61 -5.97
C TRP A 95 3.72 -2.47 -6.64
N TYR A 96 4.37 -2.70 -7.79
CA TYR A 96 4.96 -1.61 -8.56
C TYR A 96 3.91 -0.61 -9.03
N ARG A 97 2.71 -1.06 -9.43
CA ARG A 97 1.63 -0.13 -9.80
C ARG A 97 1.19 0.72 -8.62
N ALA A 98 1.10 0.13 -7.42
CA ALA A 98 0.78 0.87 -6.20
C ALA A 98 1.87 1.93 -5.90
N ALA A 99 3.15 1.56 -5.99
CA ALA A 99 4.28 2.47 -5.81
C ALA A 99 4.29 3.60 -6.86
N ALA A 100 3.97 3.29 -8.12
CA ALA A 100 3.85 4.23 -9.24
C ALA A 100 2.70 5.24 -9.07
N GLN A 101 1.63 4.85 -8.36
CA GLN A 101 0.48 5.70 -8.06
C GLN A 101 0.66 6.51 -6.78
N SER A 102 1.77 6.32 -6.07
CA SER A 102 2.07 7.09 -4.87
C SER A 102 2.38 8.55 -5.20
N GLY A 103 2.21 9.44 -4.22
CA GLY A 103 2.58 10.85 -4.36
C GLY A 103 4.09 11.12 -4.41
N ASN A 104 4.93 10.09 -4.24
CA ASN A 104 6.38 10.24 -4.26
C ASN A 104 6.91 10.08 -5.69
N ARG A 105 7.22 11.20 -6.35
CA ARG A 105 7.72 11.23 -7.73
C ARG A 105 8.92 10.32 -7.98
N ALA A 106 9.88 10.25 -7.05
CA ALA A 106 11.09 9.46 -7.24
C ALA A 106 10.77 7.97 -7.24
N VAL A 107 10.01 7.51 -6.25
CA VAL A 107 9.56 6.11 -6.16
C VAL A 107 8.64 5.76 -7.33
N ALA A 108 7.78 6.70 -7.72
CA ALA A 108 6.85 6.48 -8.82
C ALA A 108 7.58 6.26 -10.15
N GLN A 109 8.63 7.03 -10.42
CA GLN A 109 9.46 6.85 -11.61
C GLN A 109 10.18 5.49 -11.58
N LEU A 110 10.83 5.14 -10.47
CA LEU A 110 11.50 3.84 -10.33
C LEU A 110 10.54 2.66 -10.55
N ALA A 111 9.33 2.76 -9.99
CA ALA A 111 8.31 1.74 -10.14
C ALA A 111 7.78 1.64 -11.59
N GLN A 112 7.67 2.77 -12.31
CA GLN A 112 7.30 2.77 -13.72
C GLN A 112 8.38 2.14 -14.59
N GLU A 113 9.64 2.41 -14.31
CA GLU A 113 10.78 1.80 -15.00
C GLU A 113 10.80 0.28 -14.77
N ALA A 114 10.61 -0.17 -13.53
CA ALA A 114 10.51 -1.60 -13.21
C ALA A 114 9.30 -2.28 -13.88
N LEU A 115 8.15 -1.60 -13.96
CA LEU A 115 6.98 -2.10 -14.69
C LEU A 115 7.23 -2.27 -16.18
N ALA A 116 8.06 -1.42 -16.79
CA ALA A 116 8.40 -1.55 -18.20
C ALA A 116 9.29 -2.78 -18.48
N GLN A 117 10.09 -3.21 -17.51
CA GLN A 117 10.93 -4.41 -17.61
C GLN A 117 10.12 -5.71 -17.46
N LEU A 118 8.92 -5.64 -16.88
CA LEU A 118 8.02 -6.77 -16.63
C LEU A 118 7.03 -7.05 -17.79
N GLN A 119 7.23 -6.42 -18.95
CA GLN A 119 6.45 -6.60 -20.18
C GLN A 119 7.04 -7.70 -21.07
#